data_AF-A0A7X3A722-F1
#
_entry.id   AF-A0A7X3A722-F1
#
_cell.length_a   1.000
_cell.length_b   1.000
_cell.length_c   1.000
_cell.angle_alpha   90.00
_cell.angle_beta   90.00
_cell.angle_gamma   90.00
#
_symmetry.space_group_name_H-M   'P 1'
#
loop_
_entity.id
_entity.type
_entity.pdbx_description
1 polymer ?
#
loop_
_entity_poly.entity_id
_entity_poly.type
_entity_poly.pdbx_seq_one_letter_code
_entity_poly.pdbx_strand_id
1 'polypeptide(L)'
;MALPLCIYAGLRLTGSSLDANVQSPHGHFYIVSIVSVISLIVAIAIGIAATRLRNLKISFLSLSYVSLAALFTLHGISTPGFLNHHLMISGTAAQLSLLLAVLWLWLSSISSDRFLIRFLSRWQRWLVPVWTAALAVLFLALWMYPGLTHGLHLKDNPVRWIVTAVIVVFNLWTMFRYWQTYMTSRFPLQLAIVYGTGWMIIAQIIIVTGEAWKLSWWLYHLLLLASVAAMAAGIRLQYRSTGSLTTSMLHLFRSNPQDWIHVYMSPAVKELIRTTENRDAYTAGHNYRVAIYALKLSEEMGLSLNQLRAIAQGGLVHDVGKLGISRSILNKPGKLTKEERVIIEEHPVKGYNLCRRLGFMQEELSVVRSHHERWDGSGYPDRLSGSSIPLLARVTAVADVYDALTSSRAYREAMSHEEALAYIRSEKGKHFDPACVDAMLRLADRQAEFFRETIALSREPGRTEKSASSLHA
;
A
#
# COMPACT_ATOMS: atom_id res chain seq x y z
N MET A 1 4.65 -24.89 1.87
CA MET A 1 3.27 -24.62 2.35
C MET A 1 2.48 -25.90 2.61
N ALA A 2 2.46 -26.89 1.69
CA ALA A 2 1.62 -28.09 1.82
C ALA A 2 2.14 -29.19 2.77
N LEU A 3 3.41 -29.14 3.19
CA LEU A 3 4.04 -30.16 4.05
C LEU A 3 3.21 -30.54 5.30
N PRO A 4 2.60 -29.60 6.06
CA PRO A 4 1.78 -29.96 7.22
C PRO A 4 0.54 -30.79 6.85
N LEU A 5 -0.07 -30.55 5.68
CA LEU A 5 -1.19 -31.36 5.21
C LEU A 5 -0.74 -32.78 4.87
N CYS A 6 0.44 -32.94 4.26
CA CYS A 6 1.03 -34.25 4.01
C CYS A 6 1.37 -34.99 5.31
N ILE A 7 1.90 -34.30 6.32
CA ILE A 7 2.15 -34.87 7.65
C ILE A 7 0.83 -35.33 8.29
N TYR A 8 -0.19 -34.49 8.25
CA TYR A 8 -1.52 -34.81 8.77
C TYR A 8 -2.12 -36.06 8.09
N ALA A 9 -2.09 -36.10 6.76
CA ALA A 9 -2.56 -37.24 5.99
C ALA A 9 -1.72 -38.51 6.27
N GLY A 10 -0.40 -38.37 6.35
CA GLY A 10 0.52 -39.47 6.65
C GLY A 10 0.24 -40.11 8.00
N LEU A 11 0.14 -39.30 9.07
CA LEU A 11 -0.18 -39.77 10.43
C LEU A 11 -1.51 -40.54 10.46
N ARG A 12 -2.53 -40.04 9.76
CA ARG A 12 -3.84 -40.70 9.62
C ARG A 12 -3.77 -42.03 8.87
N LEU A 13 -3.02 -42.08 7.77
CA LEU A 13 -2.91 -43.27 6.91
C LEU A 13 -2.12 -44.40 7.58
N THR A 14 -1.13 -44.08 8.41
CA THR A 14 -0.30 -45.07 9.10
C THR A 14 -1.00 -45.78 10.27
N GLY A 15 -2.21 -45.37 10.64
CA GLY A 15 -2.92 -45.92 11.80
C GLY A 15 -2.28 -45.53 13.15
N SER A 16 -2.76 -46.15 14.24
CA SER A 16 -2.49 -45.75 15.64
C SER A 16 -1.03 -45.79 16.08
N SER A 17 -0.12 -46.40 15.30
CA SER A 17 1.28 -46.59 15.67
C SER A 17 2.08 -45.29 15.65
N LEU A 18 1.77 -44.35 14.74
CA LEU A 18 2.44 -43.05 14.64
C LEU A 18 1.54 -41.87 15.06
N ASP A 19 0.21 -41.96 14.89
CA ASP A 19 -0.73 -40.96 15.41
C ASP A 19 -1.10 -41.25 16.88
N ALA A 20 -0.10 -41.09 17.74
CA ALA A 20 -0.20 -41.36 19.16
C ALA A 20 -1.27 -40.49 19.83
N ASN A 21 -1.93 -41.07 20.84
CA ASN A 21 -2.85 -40.33 21.69
C ASN A 21 -2.07 -39.55 22.75
N VAL A 22 -1.91 -38.25 22.54
CA VAL A 22 -1.20 -37.31 23.41
C VAL A 22 -2.24 -36.52 24.22
N GLN A 23 -2.78 -37.16 25.25
CA GLN A 23 -3.70 -36.50 26.19
C GLN A 23 -2.91 -35.67 27.19
N SER A 24 -2.92 -34.35 27.01
CA SER A 24 -2.30 -33.41 27.95
C SER A 24 -3.21 -32.21 28.20
N PRO A 25 -4.27 -32.37 29.01
CA PRO A 25 -5.16 -31.26 29.36
C PRO A 25 -4.44 -30.11 30.07
N HIS A 26 -3.50 -30.40 30.96
CA HIS A 26 -2.65 -29.38 31.59
C HIS A 26 -1.80 -28.63 30.57
N GLY A 27 -1.10 -29.36 29.69
CA GLY A 27 -0.28 -28.75 28.64
C GLY A 27 -1.13 -27.90 27.70
N HIS A 28 -2.28 -28.41 27.27
CA HIS A 28 -3.22 -27.68 26.42
C HIS A 28 -3.68 -26.39 27.11
N PHE A 29 -4.20 -26.47 28.34
CA PHE A 29 -4.69 -25.31 29.07
C PHE A 29 -3.63 -24.22 29.23
N TYR A 30 -2.45 -24.57 29.78
CA TYR A 30 -1.42 -23.56 30.04
C TYR A 30 -0.80 -23.01 28.76
N ILE A 31 -0.36 -23.88 27.84
CA ILE A 31 0.37 -23.45 26.64
C ILE A 31 -0.57 -22.66 25.72
N VAL A 32 -1.75 -23.20 25.41
CA VAL A 32 -2.66 -22.56 24.45
C VAL A 32 -3.19 -21.23 25.00
N SER A 33 -3.54 -21.16 26.29
CA SER A 33 -4.02 -19.93 26.91
C SER A 33 -2.93 -18.86 26.97
N ILE A 34 -1.73 -19.19 27.43
CA ILE A 34 -0.63 -18.22 27.56
C ILE A 34 -0.21 -17.71 26.18
N VAL A 35 -0.01 -18.60 25.21
CA VAL A 35 0.41 -18.24 23.85
C VAL A 35 -0.63 -17.38 23.14
N SER A 36 -1.92 -17.69 23.30
CA SER A 36 -2.99 -16.89 22.70
C SER A 36 -3.13 -15.51 23.34
N VAL A 37 -2.97 -15.38 24.66
CA VAL A 37 -2.95 -14.06 25.34
C VAL A 37 -1.77 -13.21 24.88
N ILE A 38 -0.57 -13.78 24.79
CA ILE A 38 0.61 -13.07 24.25
C ILE A 38 0.36 -12.65 22.81
N SER A 39 -0.18 -13.55 21.98
CA SER A 39 -0.52 -13.26 20.59
C SER A 39 -1.55 -12.13 20.47
N LEU A 40 -2.53 -12.08 21.39
CA LEU A 40 -3.54 -11.02 21.45
C LEU A 40 -2.90 -9.67 21.78
N ILE A 41 -2.03 -9.61 22.79
CA ILE A 41 -1.31 -8.39 23.17
C ILE A 41 -0.48 -7.87 21.99
N VAL A 42 0.26 -8.76 21.33
CA VAL A 42 1.07 -8.43 20.14
C VAL A 42 0.18 -7.93 18.99
N ALA A 43 -0.93 -8.60 18.71
CA ALA A 43 -1.86 -8.23 17.65
C ALA A 43 -2.49 -6.84 17.90
N ILE A 44 -2.89 -6.54 19.13
CA ILE A 44 -3.41 -5.23 19.54
C ILE A 44 -2.33 -4.16 19.39
N ALA A 45 -1.10 -4.41 19.87
CA ALA A 45 0.00 -3.47 19.77
C ALA A 45 0.32 -3.12 18.29
N ILE A 46 0.36 -4.13 17.41
CA ILE A 46 0.51 -3.95 15.97
C ILE A 46 -0.65 -3.11 15.39
N GLY A 47 -1.89 -3.35 15.85
CA GLY A 47 -3.07 -2.59 15.42
C GLY A 47 -3.04 -1.12 15.82
N ILE A 48 -2.60 -0.82 17.04
CA ILE A 48 -2.42 0.55 17.52
C ILE A 48 -1.34 1.25 16.68
N ALA A 49 -0.20 0.58 16.43
CA ALA A 49 0.87 1.11 15.58
C ALA A 49 0.37 1.36 14.15
N ALA A 50 -0.37 0.42 13.56
CA ALA A 50 -0.95 0.55 12.23
C ALA A 50 -1.92 1.75 12.11
N THR A 51 -2.70 1.98 13.17
CA THR A 51 -3.65 3.09 13.26
C THR A 51 -2.92 4.44 13.31
N ARG A 52 -1.81 4.52 14.05
CA ARG A 52 -0.95 5.73 14.09
C ARG A 52 -0.32 6.02 12.72
N LEU A 53 0.08 4.96 12.01
CA LEU A 53 0.64 5.04 10.65
C LEU A 53 -0.43 5.24 9.56
N ARG A 54 -1.72 5.31 9.92
CA ARG A 54 -2.86 5.42 8.98
C ARG A 54 -2.86 4.36 7.88
N ASN A 55 -2.30 3.18 8.15
CA ASN A 55 -2.24 2.10 7.18
C ASN A 55 -3.44 1.14 7.33
N LEU A 56 -4.46 1.32 6.49
CA LEU A 56 -5.71 0.54 6.53
C LEU A 56 -5.49 -0.96 6.39
N LYS A 57 -4.57 -1.37 5.51
CA LYS A 57 -4.30 -2.80 5.28
C LYS A 57 -3.69 -3.47 6.51
N ILE A 58 -2.75 -2.80 7.17
CA ILE A 58 -2.14 -3.32 8.41
C ILE A 58 -3.15 -3.25 9.57
N SER A 59 -4.04 -2.26 9.60
CA SER A 59 -5.15 -2.23 10.56
C SER A 59 -6.07 -3.44 10.41
N PHE A 60 -6.53 -3.77 9.20
CA PHE A 60 -7.37 -4.96 8.96
C PHE A 60 -6.63 -6.27 9.27
N LEU A 61 -5.34 -6.33 8.93
CA LEU A 61 -4.49 -7.47 9.26
C LEU A 61 -4.39 -7.67 10.78
N SER A 62 -4.20 -6.60 11.55
CA SER A 62 -4.24 -6.67 13.01
C SER A 62 -5.60 -7.16 13.52
N LEU A 63 -6.71 -6.62 13.00
CA LEU A 63 -8.07 -7.06 13.39
C LEU A 63 -8.29 -8.56 13.15
N SER A 64 -7.74 -9.11 12.07
CA SER A 64 -7.74 -10.56 11.83
C SER A 64 -7.06 -11.31 12.97
N TYR A 65 -5.84 -10.93 13.35
CA TYR A 65 -5.09 -11.63 14.39
C TYR A 65 -5.59 -11.35 15.81
N VAL A 66 -6.22 -10.19 16.06
CA VAL A 66 -6.95 -9.92 17.31
C VAL A 66 -8.15 -10.86 17.42
N SER A 67 -8.91 -11.03 16.34
CA SER A 67 -10.06 -11.96 16.29
C SER A 67 -9.63 -13.40 16.52
N LEU A 68 -8.54 -13.82 15.86
CA LEU A 68 -7.96 -15.14 16.04
C LEU A 68 -7.56 -15.32 17.50
N ALA A 69 -6.68 -14.47 18.03
CA ALA A 69 -6.11 -14.65 19.35
C ALA A 69 -7.14 -14.55 20.49
N ALA A 70 -8.07 -13.59 20.44
CA ALA A 70 -9.06 -13.39 21.51
C ALA A 70 -9.97 -14.60 21.71
N LEU A 71 -10.54 -15.15 20.63
CA LEU A 71 -11.40 -16.32 20.72
C LEU A 71 -10.60 -17.62 20.86
N PHE A 72 -9.34 -17.66 20.42
CA PHE A 72 -8.47 -18.79 20.69
C PHE A 72 -8.00 -18.83 22.16
N THR A 73 -7.96 -17.69 22.85
CA THR A 73 -7.84 -17.66 24.31
C THR A 73 -9.03 -18.31 24.97
N LEU A 74 -10.26 -18.01 24.53
CA LEU A 74 -11.46 -18.69 25.03
C LEU A 74 -11.37 -20.22 24.81
N HIS A 75 -10.87 -20.65 23.65
CA HIS A 75 -10.60 -22.06 23.34
C HIS A 75 -9.62 -22.71 24.33
N GLY A 76 -8.53 -22.03 24.67
CA GLY A 76 -7.53 -22.50 25.64
C GLY A 76 -8.07 -22.58 27.07
N ILE A 77 -8.73 -21.52 27.55
CA ILE A 77 -9.21 -21.51 28.95
C ILE A 77 -10.44 -22.40 29.18
N SER A 78 -11.14 -22.78 28.10
CA SER A 78 -12.21 -23.78 28.12
C SER A 78 -11.73 -25.21 27.90
N THR A 79 -10.43 -25.47 28.12
CA THR A 79 -9.90 -26.84 28.15
C THR A 79 -10.69 -27.69 29.16
N PRO A 80 -11.20 -28.86 28.77
CA PRO A 80 -11.97 -29.71 29.66
C PRO A 80 -11.20 -30.06 30.94
N GLY A 81 -11.87 -29.95 32.09
CA GLY A 81 -11.29 -30.27 33.40
C GLY A 81 -10.57 -29.13 34.12
N PHE A 82 -10.65 -27.89 33.62
CA PHE A 82 -10.06 -26.70 34.25
C PHE A 82 -11.13 -25.66 34.63
N LEU A 83 -10.97 -24.41 34.19
CA LEU A 83 -11.80 -23.29 34.59
C LEU A 83 -13.23 -23.36 34.08
N ASN A 84 -13.46 -24.05 32.95
CA ASN A 84 -14.77 -24.23 32.36
C ASN A 84 -14.92 -25.66 31.84
N HIS A 85 -15.93 -26.38 32.34
CA HIS A 85 -16.10 -27.82 32.11
C HIS A 85 -16.88 -28.14 30.83
N HIS A 86 -17.33 -27.12 30.08
CA HIS A 86 -18.14 -27.32 28.89
C HIS A 86 -17.29 -27.63 27.64
N LEU A 87 -17.18 -28.92 27.32
CA LEU A 87 -16.49 -29.50 26.16
C LEU A 87 -16.82 -28.82 24.81
N MET A 88 -18.03 -28.25 24.67
CA MET A 88 -18.51 -27.66 23.42
C MET A 88 -17.97 -26.25 23.14
N ILE A 89 -17.60 -25.50 24.19
CA ILE A 89 -17.07 -24.12 24.04
C ILE A 89 -15.76 -24.15 23.28
N SER A 90 -14.84 -25.03 23.69
CA SER A 90 -13.48 -25.06 23.18
C SER A 90 -13.43 -25.23 21.66
N GLY A 91 -14.13 -26.22 21.11
CA GLY A 91 -14.11 -26.43 19.65
C GLY A 91 -14.92 -25.38 18.87
N THR A 92 -16.02 -24.86 19.42
CA THR A 92 -16.81 -23.79 18.78
C THR A 92 -16.00 -22.49 18.71
N ALA A 93 -15.27 -22.17 19.78
CA ALA A 93 -14.40 -21.01 19.87
C ALA A 93 -13.26 -21.07 18.85
N ALA A 94 -12.64 -22.25 18.64
CA ALA A 94 -11.60 -22.42 17.64
C ALA A 94 -12.11 -22.10 16.22
N GLN A 95 -13.24 -22.67 15.80
CA GLN A 95 -13.78 -22.43 14.45
C GLN A 95 -14.28 -20.98 14.27
N LEU A 96 -14.91 -20.41 15.31
CA LEU A 96 -15.36 -19.01 15.29
C LEU A 96 -14.18 -18.03 15.20
N SER A 97 -13.07 -18.33 15.88
CA SER A 97 -11.84 -17.52 15.80
C SER A 97 -11.29 -17.43 14.37
N LEU A 98 -11.26 -18.56 13.65
CA LEU A 98 -10.81 -18.59 12.25
C LEU A 98 -11.79 -17.84 11.35
N LEU A 99 -13.09 -18.04 11.52
CA LEU A 99 -14.10 -17.37 10.70
C LEU A 99 -13.97 -15.84 10.80
N LEU A 100 -13.91 -15.29 12.02
CA LEU A 100 -13.78 -13.85 12.22
C LEU A 100 -12.43 -13.32 11.72
N ALA A 101 -11.35 -14.07 11.94
CA ALA A 101 -10.03 -13.68 11.44
C ALA A 101 -10.01 -13.58 9.91
N VAL A 102 -10.52 -14.60 9.23
CA VAL A 102 -10.52 -14.69 7.77
C VAL A 102 -11.39 -13.63 7.11
N LEU A 103 -12.48 -13.19 7.77
CA LEU A 103 -13.27 -12.05 7.29
C LEU A 103 -12.43 -10.77 7.18
N TRP A 104 -11.66 -10.42 8.22
CA TRP A 104 -10.79 -9.25 8.19
C TRP A 104 -9.63 -9.39 7.22
N LEU A 105 -9.08 -10.61 7.12
CA LEU A 105 -8.00 -10.91 6.20
C LEU A 105 -8.47 -10.87 4.73
N TRP A 106 -9.69 -11.31 4.46
CA TRP A 106 -10.31 -11.14 3.16
C TRP A 106 -10.56 -9.67 2.84
N LEU A 107 -11.11 -8.90 3.77
CA LEU A 107 -11.29 -7.45 3.62
C LEU A 107 -9.97 -6.71 3.32
N SER A 108 -8.84 -7.15 3.87
CA SER A 108 -7.52 -6.56 3.59
C SER A 108 -7.03 -6.81 2.16
N SER A 109 -7.53 -7.86 1.51
CA SER A 109 -7.23 -8.21 0.12
C SER A 109 -8.08 -7.47 -0.94
N ILE A 110 -9.19 -6.86 -0.51
CA ILE A 110 -10.12 -6.14 -1.38
C ILE A 110 -9.56 -4.76 -1.73
N SER A 111 -9.87 -4.29 -2.94
CA SER A 111 -9.49 -2.96 -3.40
C SER A 111 -10.19 -1.85 -2.59
N SER A 112 -9.46 -0.77 -2.32
CA SER A 112 -9.89 0.34 -1.46
C SER A 112 -11.00 1.22 -2.05
N ASP A 113 -11.32 1.05 -3.33
CA ASP A 113 -12.38 1.76 -4.06
C ASP A 113 -13.79 1.22 -3.75
N ARG A 114 -13.90 -0.02 -3.27
CA ARG A 114 -15.17 -0.63 -2.90
C ARG A 114 -15.84 0.14 -1.76
N PHE A 115 -17.16 0.32 -1.84
CA PHE A 115 -17.96 1.09 -0.89
C PHE A 115 -17.69 0.69 0.57
N LEU A 116 -17.68 -0.62 0.87
CA LEU A 116 -17.46 -1.13 2.21
C LEU A 116 -16.10 -0.71 2.80
N ILE A 117 -15.03 -0.79 2.00
CA ILE A 117 -13.68 -0.41 2.45
C ILE A 117 -13.57 1.11 2.65
N ARG A 118 -14.20 1.90 1.76
CA ARG A 118 -14.30 3.37 1.92
C ARG A 118 -15.12 3.78 3.13
N PHE A 119 -16.14 3.02 3.48
CA PHE A 119 -16.93 3.26 4.68
C PHE A 119 -16.08 2.96 5.93
N LEU A 120 -15.47 1.77 6.00
CA LEU A 120 -14.63 1.36 7.12
C LEU A 120 -13.41 2.28 7.31
N SER A 121 -12.85 2.83 6.24
CA SER A 121 -11.69 3.72 6.32
C SER A 121 -11.97 5.04 7.03
N ARG A 122 -13.21 5.55 6.96
CA ARG A 122 -13.63 6.75 7.73
C ARG A 122 -13.55 6.51 9.24
N TRP A 123 -13.72 5.27 9.67
CA TRP A 123 -13.70 4.85 11.06
C TRP A 123 -12.36 4.23 11.48
N GLN A 124 -11.31 4.32 10.67
CA GLN A 124 -10.05 3.59 10.89
C GLN A 124 -9.49 3.70 12.30
N ARG A 125 -9.53 4.90 12.90
CA ARG A 125 -9.02 5.15 14.26
C ARG A 125 -9.77 4.38 15.34
N TRP A 126 -11.02 4.03 15.07
CA TRP A 126 -11.93 3.37 16.00
C TRP A 126 -12.05 1.87 15.75
N LEU A 127 -11.62 1.36 14.59
CA LEU A 127 -11.81 -0.04 14.24
C LEU A 127 -11.17 -1.00 15.26
N VAL A 128 -9.88 -0.81 15.58
CA VAL A 128 -9.18 -1.67 16.54
C VAL A 128 -9.81 -1.63 17.94
N PRO A 129 -10.02 -0.45 18.58
CA PRO A 129 -10.61 -0.43 19.92
C PRO A 129 -12.06 -0.93 19.95
N VAL A 130 -12.91 -0.52 19.00
CA VAL A 130 -14.32 -0.93 18.96
C VAL A 130 -14.44 -2.44 18.70
N TRP A 131 -13.67 -2.97 17.76
CA TRP A 131 -13.70 -4.40 17.47
C TRP A 131 -13.14 -5.25 18.60
N THR A 132 -12.08 -4.78 19.26
CA THR A 132 -11.51 -5.46 20.44
C THR A 132 -12.51 -5.48 21.59
N ALA A 133 -13.22 -4.37 21.83
CA ALA A 133 -14.29 -4.32 22.82
C ALA A 133 -15.46 -5.26 22.47
N ALA A 134 -15.88 -5.30 21.20
CA ALA A 134 -16.91 -6.22 20.74
C ALA A 134 -16.51 -7.69 20.94
N LEU A 135 -15.25 -8.05 20.65
CA LEU A 135 -14.72 -9.38 20.91
C LEU A 135 -14.65 -9.70 22.41
N ALA A 136 -14.32 -8.73 23.26
CA ALA A 136 -14.33 -8.92 24.72
C ALA A 136 -15.76 -9.17 25.25
N VAL A 137 -16.76 -8.44 24.73
CA VAL A 137 -18.17 -8.69 25.06
C VAL A 137 -18.60 -10.08 24.59
N LEU A 138 -18.27 -10.46 23.35
CA LEU A 138 -18.57 -11.80 22.83
C LEU A 138 -17.89 -12.90 23.67
N PHE A 139 -16.62 -12.70 24.02
CA PHE A 139 -15.86 -13.61 24.87
C PHE A 139 -16.58 -13.82 26.21
N LEU A 140 -16.94 -12.73 26.90
CA LEU A 140 -17.63 -12.79 28.19
C LEU A 140 -19.01 -13.42 28.06
N ALA A 141 -19.75 -13.12 27.00
CA ALA A 141 -21.05 -13.72 26.74
C ALA A 141 -20.95 -15.24 26.57
N LEU A 142 -20.01 -15.72 25.77
CA LEU A 142 -19.78 -17.16 25.57
C LEU A 142 -19.24 -17.85 26.82
N TRP A 143 -18.48 -17.13 27.65
CA TRP A 143 -17.97 -17.63 28.93
C TRP A 143 -19.09 -17.78 29.98
N MET A 144 -19.91 -16.73 30.15
CA MET A 144 -20.98 -16.68 31.15
C MET A 144 -22.20 -17.50 30.74
N TYR A 145 -22.49 -17.60 29.44
CA TYR A 145 -23.64 -18.31 28.90
C TYR A 145 -23.20 -19.38 27.87
N PRO A 146 -22.63 -20.51 28.32
CA PRO A 146 -22.20 -21.61 27.45
C PRO A 146 -23.28 -22.11 26.49
N GLY A 147 -24.56 -22.02 26.87
CA GLY A 147 -25.71 -22.37 26.01
C GLY A 147 -25.74 -21.61 24.69
N LEU A 148 -25.18 -20.39 24.62
CA LEU A 148 -25.08 -19.62 23.37
C LEU A 148 -24.28 -20.36 22.29
N THR A 149 -23.32 -21.20 22.69
CA THR A 149 -22.53 -22.01 21.72
C THR A 149 -23.37 -23.06 21.01
N HIS A 150 -24.46 -23.53 21.62
CA HIS A 150 -25.37 -24.51 21.01
C HIS A 150 -26.18 -23.86 19.89
N GLY A 151 -26.63 -22.61 20.09
CA GLY A 151 -27.37 -21.86 19.07
C GLY A 151 -26.54 -21.48 17.83
N LEU A 152 -25.22 -21.57 17.88
CA LEU A 152 -24.35 -21.29 16.74
C LEU A 152 -24.24 -22.47 15.76
N HIS A 153 -24.52 -23.70 16.20
CA HIS A 153 -24.49 -24.92 15.38
C HIS A 153 -23.21 -25.14 14.55
N LEU A 154 -22.07 -24.51 14.91
CA LEU A 154 -20.86 -24.52 14.06
C LEU A 154 -20.26 -25.91 13.87
N LYS A 155 -20.52 -26.85 14.78
CA LYS A 155 -20.04 -28.24 14.70
C LYS A 155 -21.02 -29.18 14.00
N ASP A 156 -22.25 -28.75 13.78
CA ASP A 156 -23.31 -29.61 13.24
C ASP A 156 -23.25 -29.64 11.72
N ASN A 157 -23.59 -30.78 11.12
CA ASN A 157 -23.79 -30.83 9.67
C ASN A 157 -25.16 -30.21 9.33
N PRO A 158 -25.29 -29.42 8.25
CA PRO A 158 -24.27 -29.09 7.25
C PRO A 158 -23.41 -27.85 7.59
N VAL A 159 -23.76 -27.11 8.65
CA VAL A 159 -23.18 -25.81 9.01
C VAL A 159 -21.65 -25.87 9.13
N ARG A 160 -21.10 -26.92 9.76
CA ARG A 160 -19.65 -27.13 9.89
C ARG A 160 -18.91 -27.07 8.57
N TRP A 161 -19.46 -27.69 7.53
CA TRP A 161 -18.85 -27.73 6.20
C TRP A 161 -19.08 -26.44 5.41
N ILE A 162 -20.23 -25.78 5.60
CA ILE A 162 -20.49 -24.46 5.02
C ILE A 162 -19.47 -23.44 5.55
N VAL A 163 -19.29 -23.38 6.87
CA VAL A 163 -18.31 -22.47 7.51
C VAL A 163 -16.89 -22.80 7.05
N THR A 164 -16.56 -24.09 6.94
CA THR A 164 -15.26 -24.53 6.39
C THR A 164 -15.07 -24.05 4.95
N ALA A 165 -16.07 -24.20 4.09
CA ALA A 165 -16.01 -23.74 2.71
C ALA A 165 -15.81 -22.22 2.63
N VAL A 166 -16.52 -21.43 3.45
CA VAL A 166 -16.33 -19.98 3.53
C VAL A 166 -14.90 -19.62 3.93
N ILE A 167 -14.37 -20.26 4.98
CA ILE A 167 -12.99 -20.05 5.45
C ILE A 167 -11.98 -20.40 4.34
N VAL A 168 -12.17 -21.52 3.64
CA VAL A 168 -11.28 -21.94 2.56
C VAL A 168 -11.33 -20.97 1.39
N VAL A 169 -12.53 -20.62 0.90
CA VAL A 169 -12.70 -19.72 -0.25
C VAL A 169 -12.09 -18.34 0.03
N PHE A 170 -12.35 -17.77 1.21
CA PHE A 170 -11.82 -16.45 1.57
C PHE A 170 -10.30 -16.45 1.74
N ASN A 171 -9.73 -17.52 2.32
CA ASN A 171 -8.28 -17.65 2.38
C ASN A 171 -7.66 -17.89 1.01
N LEU A 172 -8.24 -18.72 0.14
CA LEU A 172 -7.74 -18.94 -1.23
C LEU A 172 -7.76 -17.64 -2.04
N TRP A 173 -8.84 -16.86 -1.93
CA TRP A 173 -8.92 -15.53 -2.54
C TRP A 173 -7.84 -14.60 -2.01
N THR A 174 -7.71 -14.49 -0.68
CA THR A 174 -6.68 -13.67 -0.04
C THR A 174 -5.29 -14.10 -0.50
N MET A 175 -5.01 -15.40 -0.47
CA MET A 175 -3.74 -15.99 -0.89
C MET A 175 -3.42 -15.64 -2.34
N PHE A 176 -4.39 -15.76 -3.25
CA PHE A 176 -4.22 -15.38 -4.65
C PHE A 176 -3.89 -13.88 -4.80
N ARG A 177 -4.65 -13.00 -4.15
CA ARG A 177 -4.45 -11.53 -4.23
C ARG A 177 -3.09 -11.10 -3.67
N TYR A 178 -2.70 -11.66 -2.53
CA TYR A 178 -1.43 -11.37 -1.88
C TYR A 178 -0.24 -12.01 -2.63
N TRP A 179 -0.44 -13.17 -3.27
CA TRP A 179 0.54 -13.77 -4.16
C TRP A 179 0.79 -12.92 -5.40
N GLN A 180 -0.28 -12.46 -6.08
CA GLN A 180 -0.17 -11.53 -7.20
C GLN A 180 0.60 -10.26 -6.80
N THR A 181 0.27 -9.69 -5.64
CA THR A 181 0.97 -8.51 -5.12
C THR A 181 2.42 -8.81 -4.75
N TYR A 182 2.72 -10.01 -4.25
CA TYR A 182 4.08 -10.43 -3.96
C TYR A 182 4.93 -10.62 -5.23
N MET A 183 4.37 -11.18 -6.30
CA MET A 183 5.07 -11.35 -7.57
C MET A 183 5.57 -10.02 -8.14
N THR A 184 4.81 -8.94 -7.93
CA THR A 184 5.18 -7.59 -8.38
C THR A 184 6.03 -6.82 -7.37
N SER A 185 5.68 -6.84 -6.07
CA SER A 185 6.33 -6.00 -5.05
C SER A 185 7.51 -6.66 -4.35
N ARG A 186 7.58 -8.00 -4.35
CA ARG A 186 8.54 -8.82 -3.58
C ARG A 186 8.59 -8.51 -2.07
N PHE A 187 7.57 -7.85 -1.52
CA PHE A 187 7.56 -7.52 -0.10
C PHE A 187 7.34 -8.75 0.79
N PRO A 188 8.16 -8.92 1.85
CA PRO A 188 8.12 -10.11 2.69
C PRO A 188 6.78 -10.28 3.44
N LEU A 189 6.09 -9.17 3.78
CA LEU A 189 4.77 -9.24 4.40
C LEU A 189 3.73 -9.92 3.49
N GLN A 190 3.78 -9.68 2.18
CA GLN A 190 2.82 -10.28 1.25
C GLN A 190 2.99 -11.79 1.23
N LEU A 191 4.24 -12.26 1.21
CA LEU A 191 4.57 -13.67 1.30
C LEU A 191 4.16 -14.28 2.65
N ALA A 192 4.38 -13.56 3.75
CA ALA A 192 3.93 -14.00 5.08
C ALA A 192 2.41 -14.21 5.15
N ILE A 193 1.62 -13.34 4.51
CA ILE A 193 0.16 -13.49 4.42
C ILE A 193 -0.22 -14.72 3.59
N VAL A 194 0.48 -14.99 2.48
CA VAL A 194 0.27 -16.21 1.66
C VAL A 194 0.51 -17.48 2.48
N TYR A 195 1.61 -17.56 3.22
CA TYR A 195 1.88 -18.73 4.07
C TYR A 195 0.90 -18.83 5.25
N GLY A 196 0.61 -17.71 5.92
CA GLY A 196 -0.32 -17.67 7.05
C GLY A 196 -1.73 -18.13 6.67
N THR A 197 -2.26 -17.65 5.53
CA THR A 197 -3.55 -18.09 4.98
C THR A 197 -3.56 -19.57 4.62
N GLY A 198 -2.51 -20.05 3.95
CA GLY A 198 -2.38 -21.47 3.63
C GLY A 198 -2.38 -22.36 4.87
N TRP A 199 -1.68 -21.96 5.93
CA TRP A 199 -1.69 -22.70 7.19
C TRP A 199 -3.02 -22.62 7.94
N MET A 200 -3.76 -21.50 7.84
CA MET A 200 -5.12 -21.40 8.37
C MET A 200 -6.11 -22.32 7.65
N ILE A 201 -5.96 -22.52 6.34
CA ILE A 201 -6.75 -23.52 5.59
C ILE A 201 -6.48 -24.93 6.13
N ILE A 202 -5.20 -25.30 6.27
CA ILE A 202 -4.82 -26.64 6.78
C ILE A 202 -5.31 -26.80 8.23
N ALA A 203 -5.15 -25.78 9.08
CA ALA A 203 -5.67 -25.78 10.45
C ALA A 203 -7.19 -26.00 10.48
N GLN A 204 -7.96 -25.33 9.61
CA GLN A 204 -9.41 -25.53 9.52
C GLN A 204 -9.78 -26.97 9.14
N ILE A 205 -9.07 -27.58 8.19
CA ILE A 205 -9.28 -28.99 7.80
C ILE A 205 -9.05 -29.92 9.00
N ILE A 206 -7.98 -29.68 9.76
CA ILE A 206 -7.66 -30.48 10.96
C ILE A 206 -8.71 -30.25 12.06
N ILE A 207 -9.19 -29.03 12.27
CA ILE A 207 -10.23 -28.71 13.27
C ILE A 207 -11.51 -29.51 13.02
N VAL A 208 -11.94 -29.64 11.76
CA VAL A 208 -13.23 -30.28 11.44
C VAL A 208 -13.16 -31.78 11.22
N THR A 209 -11.99 -32.31 10.87
CA THR A 209 -11.81 -33.74 10.63
C THR A 209 -11.07 -34.45 11.76
N GLY A 210 -10.14 -33.79 12.45
CA GLY A 210 -9.22 -34.39 13.42
C GLY A 210 -9.88 -34.87 14.70
N GLU A 211 -9.29 -35.90 15.29
CA GLU A 211 -9.72 -36.48 16.56
C GLU A 211 -8.96 -35.81 17.71
N ALA A 212 -9.67 -35.36 18.74
CA ALA A 212 -9.06 -34.68 19.87
C ALA A 212 -7.96 -35.54 20.52
N TRP A 213 -6.87 -34.89 20.96
CA TRP A 213 -5.71 -35.50 21.61
C TRP A 213 -4.80 -36.35 20.74
N LYS A 214 -5.16 -36.64 19.49
CA LYS A 214 -4.22 -37.24 18.54
C LYS A 214 -3.06 -36.31 18.24
N LEU A 215 -1.87 -36.86 17.99
CA LEU A 215 -0.70 -36.08 17.58
C LEU A 215 -1.02 -35.21 16.36
N SER A 216 -1.78 -35.75 15.40
CA SER A 216 -2.26 -35.05 14.20
C SER A 216 -3.20 -33.87 14.51
N TRP A 217 -3.92 -33.90 15.64
CA TRP A 217 -4.78 -32.81 16.10
C TRP A 217 -3.98 -31.64 16.69
N TRP A 218 -2.88 -31.89 17.40
CA TRP A 218 -2.02 -30.82 17.92
C TRP A 218 -1.43 -29.92 16.82
N LEU A 219 -1.38 -30.42 15.58
CA LEU A 219 -0.81 -29.70 14.45
C LEU A 219 -1.57 -28.39 14.13
N TYR A 220 -2.88 -28.29 14.34
CA TYR A 220 -3.57 -27.03 14.02
C TYR A 220 -3.17 -25.90 14.99
N HIS A 221 -2.93 -26.18 16.27
CA HIS A 221 -2.41 -25.16 17.20
C HIS A 221 -1.08 -24.60 16.72
N LEU A 222 -0.17 -25.50 16.30
CA LEU A 222 1.14 -25.13 15.77
C LEU A 222 1.01 -24.30 14.48
N LEU A 223 0.08 -24.65 13.60
CA LEU A 223 -0.17 -23.91 12.36
C LEU A 223 -0.74 -22.51 12.60
N LEU A 224 -1.65 -22.35 13.57
CA LEU A 224 -2.19 -21.04 13.92
C LEU A 224 -1.13 -20.16 14.58
N LEU A 225 -0.31 -20.71 15.47
CA LEU A 225 0.86 -20.01 16.01
C LEU A 225 1.85 -19.63 14.91
N ALA A 226 2.15 -20.55 13.99
CA ALA A 226 3.02 -20.29 12.85
C ALA A 226 2.46 -19.18 11.95
N SER A 227 1.14 -19.09 11.77
CA SER A 227 0.49 -18.01 11.04
C SER A 227 0.70 -16.65 11.73
N VAL A 228 0.50 -16.55 13.05
CA VAL A 228 0.77 -15.34 13.84
C VAL A 228 2.25 -14.96 13.77
N ALA A 229 3.14 -15.93 13.96
CA ALA A 229 4.59 -15.73 13.96
C ALA A 229 5.09 -15.29 12.58
N ALA A 230 4.62 -15.94 11.51
CA ALA A 230 4.93 -15.52 10.14
C ALA A 230 4.44 -14.11 9.87
N MET A 231 3.27 -13.73 10.38
CA MET A 231 2.79 -12.36 10.25
C MET A 231 3.69 -11.34 10.94
N ALA A 232 3.99 -11.57 12.22
CA ALA A 232 4.86 -10.69 13.00
C ALA A 232 6.26 -10.61 12.38
N ALA A 233 6.80 -11.74 11.92
CA ALA A 233 8.05 -11.80 11.18
C ALA A 233 7.94 -11.06 9.84
N GLY A 234 6.86 -11.21 9.10
CA GLY A 234 6.60 -10.49 7.84
C GLY A 234 6.54 -8.99 8.04
N ILE A 235 5.85 -8.52 9.07
CA ILE A 235 5.79 -7.10 9.45
C ILE A 235 7.17 -6.61 9.89
N ARG A 236 7.90 -7.37 10.72
CA ARG A 236 9.25 -7.01 11.16
C ARG A 236 10.25 -7.01 10.02
N LEU A 237 10.25 -8.02 9.17
CA LEU A 237 11.12 -8.14 8.00
C LEU A 237 10.76 -7.09 6.97
N GLN A 238 9.46 -6.79 6.79
CA GLN A 238 9.06 -5.64 5.99
C GLN A 238 9.59 -4.37 6.63
N TYR A 239 9.44 -4.16 7.94
CA TYR A 239 9.96 -2.97 8.63
C TYR A 239 11.49 -2.88 8.64
N ARG A 240 12.22 -4.01 8.61
CA ARG A 240 13.69 -4.06 8.54
C ARG A 240 14.23 -3.92 7.11
N SER A 241 13.53 -4.45 6.11
CA SER A 241 13.80 -4.14 4.69
C SER A 241 13.40 -2.68 4.37
N THR A 242 12.32 -2.21 4.98
CA THR A 242 11.91 -0.79 5.11
C THR A 242 12.78 -0.05 6.13
N GLY A 243 13.69 -0.75 6.83
CA GLY A 243 14.77 -0.21 7.65
C GLY A 243 15.87 0.38 6.80
N SER A 244 15.71 0.29 5.49
CA SER A 244 15.86 1.46 4.67
C SER A 244 14.86 1.43 3.52
N LEU A 245 13.62 1.88 3.77
CA LEU A 245 12.69 2.23 2.70
C LEU A 245 13.34 3.31 1.83
N THR A 246 14.22 4.12 2.41
CA THR A 246 15.14 5.03 1.74
C THR A 246 16.12 4.32 0.80
N THR A 247 16.71 3.17 1.14
CA THR A 247 17.73 2.43 0.36
C THR A 247 17.09 1.41 -0.57
N SER A 248 15.93 0.83 -0.26
CA SER A 248 15.16 0.02 -1.22
C SER A 248 14.42 0.90 -2.23
N MET A 249 13.88 2.05 -1.82
CA MET A 249 13.43 3.08 -2.75
C MET A 249 14.62 3.68 -3.50
N LEU A 250 15.76 4.01 -2.85
CA LEU A 250 16.98 4.45 -3.58
C LEU A 250 17.52 3.37 -4.52
N HIS A 251 17.42 2.07 -4.19
CA HIS A 251 17.87 1.00 -5.08
C HIS A 251 16.95 0.89 -6.29
N LEU A 252 15.62 1.02 -6.11
CA LEU A 252 14.65 1.18 -7.20
C LEU A 252 14.83 2.51 -7.96
N PHE A 253 15.26 3.59 -7.31
CA PHE A 253 15.59 4.87 -7.94
C PHE A 253 16.95 4.85 -8.65
N ARG A 254 17.85 3.91 -8.31
CA ARG A 254 19.14 3.67 -8.97
C ARG A 254 19.00 2.67 -10.12
N SER A 255 18.11 1.69 -10.03
CA SER A 255 17.72 0.84 -11.15
C SER A 255 16.60 1.52 -11.92
N ASN A 256 16.98 2.47 -12.79
CA ASN A 256 16.13 3.15 -13.77
C ASN A 256 14.85 3.83 -13.20
N PRO A 257 14.84 5.17 -12.99
CA PRO A 257 13.67 5.94 -12.55
C PRO A 257 12.36 5.67 -13.35
N GLN A 258 12.49 5.14 -14.58
CA GLN A 258 11.41 4.70 -15.47
C GLN A 258 10.56 3.58 -14.87
N ASP A 259 11.18 2.64 -14.18
CA ASP A 259 10.47 1.47 -13.66
C ASP A 259 9.50 1.86 -12.54
N TRP A 260 9.82 2.89 -11.75
CA TRP A 260 8.96 3.35 -10.66
C TRP A 260 7.65 3.96 -11.15
N ILE A 261 7.73 4.81 -12.17
CA ILE A 261 6.58 5.47 -12.78
C ILE A 261 5.67 4.42 -13.44
N HIS A 262 6.22 3.36 -14.04
CA HIS A 262 5.42 2.30 -14.64
C HIS A 262 4.78 1.34 -13.63
N VAL A 263 5.39 1.10 -12.46
CA VAL A 263 4.91 0.14 -11.45
C VAL A 263 3.79 0.73 -10.57
N TYR A 264 3.79 2.03 -10.30
CA TYR A 264 2.79 2.68 -9.43
C TYR A 264 1.71 3.48 -10.17
N MET A 265 1.80 3.63 -11.50
CA MET A 265 0.72 4.22 -12.29
C MET A 265 -0.33 3.17 -12.65
N SER A 266 -1.58 3.43 -12.25
CA SER A 266 -2.71 2.69 -12.81
C SER A 266 -2.78 2.90 -14.33
N PRO A 267 -3.22 1.90 -15.13
CA PRO A 267 -3.38 2.05 -16.57
C PRO A 267 -4.19 3.29 -16.97
N ALA A 268 -5.20 3.65 -16.17
CA ALA A 268 -6.02 4.84 -16.38
C ALA A 268 -5.22 6.15 -16.24
N VAL A 269 -4.29 6.23 -15.28
CA VAL A 269 -3.40 7.40 -15.12
C VAL A 269 -2.39 7.47 -16.26
N LYS A 270 -1.85 6.32 -16.71
CA LYS A 270 -0.97 6.28 -17.88
C LYS A 270 -1.68 6.84 -19.12
N GLU A 271 -2.91 6.40 -19.36
CA GLU A 271 -3.69 6.86 -20.50
C GLU A 271 -4.07 8.34 -20.38
N LEU A 272 -4.35 8.82 -19.17
CA LEU A 272 -4.63 10.23 -18.92
C LEU A 272 -3.44 11.12 -19.28
N ILE A 273 -2.23 10.71 -18.88
CA ILE A 273 -0.99 11.42 -19.20
C ILE A 273 -0.77 11.39 -20.71
N ARG A 274 -0.83 10.21 -21.33
CA ARG A 274 -0.68 10.05 -22.78
C ARG A 274 -1.68 10.91 -23.56
N THR A 275 -2.93 10.97 -23.12
CA THR A 275 -3.97 11.80 -23.75
C THR A 275 -3.70 13.29 -23.59
N THR A 276 -3.15 13.69 -22.44
CA THR A 276 -2.75 15.08 -22.16
C THR A 276 -1.60 15.46 -23.09
N GLU A 277 -0.56 14.64 -23.17
CA GLU A 277 0.60 14.88 -24.04
C GLU A 277 0.23 14.87 -25.53
N ASN A 278 -0.67 13.99 -25.97
CA ASN A 278 -1.18 13.96 -27.35
C ASN A 278 -2.03 15.19 -27.74
N ARG A 279 -2.46 16.00 -26.77
CA ARG A 279 -3.23 17.24 -27.03
C ARG A 279 -2.34 18.47 -27.12
N ASP A 280 -1.20 18.45 -26.45
CA ASP A 280 -0.21 19.51 -26.42
C ASP A 280 1.02 19.03 -27.16
N ALA A 281 1.16 19.46 -28.42
CA ALA A 281 2.15 18.96 -29.38
C ALA A 281 3.61 19.04 -28.88
N TYR A 282 3.86 19.73 -27.76
CA TYR A 282 5.17 20.05 -27.22
C TYR A 282 5.52 19.26 -25.95
N THR A 283 4.65 18.36 -25.47
CA THR A 283 4.78 17.73 -24.13
C THR A 283 5.07 16.23 -24.15
N ALA A 284 5.44 15.63 -25.28
CA ALA A 284 5.79 14.21 -25.32
C ALA A 284 6.92 13.86 -24.31
N GLY A 285 6.60 13.01 -23.33
CA GLY A 285 7.50 12.62 -22.24
C GLY A 285 7.87 13.74 -21.27
N HIS A 286 7.27 14.93 -21.37
CA HIS A 286 7.54 16.08 -20.50
C HIS A 286 7.13 15.79 -19.06
N ASN A 287 5.90 15.33 -18.86
CA ASN A 287 5.37 15.03 -17.52
C ASN A 287 6.26 14.02 -16.79
N TYR A 288 6.78 13.07 -17.56
CA TYR A 288 7.69 12.04 -17.09
C TYR A 288 9.04 12.63 -16.65
N ARG A 289 9.70 13.46 -17.47
CA ARG A 289 10.98 14.11 -17.11
C ARG A 289 10.84 15.06 -15.93
N VAL A 290 9.78 15.88 -15.89
CA VAL A 290 9.48 16.77 -14.75
C VAL A 290 9.34 15.99 -13.46
N ALA A 291 8.63 14.86 -13.48
CA ALA A 291 8.48 14.00 -12.30
C ALA A 291 9.84 13.48 -11.80
N ILE A 292 10.75 13.08 -12.69
CA ILE A 292 12.10 12.62 -12.31
C ILE A 292 12.92 13.77 -11.71
N TYR A 293 12.96 14.93 -12.37
CA TYR A 293 13.71 16.09 -11.87
C TYR A 293 13.21 16.52 -10.49
N ALA A 294 11.89 16.62 -10.31
CA ALA A 294 11.28 17.00 -9.04
C ALA A 294 11.58 15.98 -7.93
N LEU A 295 11.58 14.69 -8.27
CA LEU A 295 11.93 13.62 -7.35
C LEU A 295 13.40 13.71 -6.92
N LYS A 296 14.35 13.82 -7.86
CA LYS A 296 15.78 13.94 -7.56
C LYS A 296 16.09 15.18 -6.73
N LEU A 297 15.44 16.29 -7.05
CA LEU A 297 15.55 17.51 -6.28
C LEU A 297 15.03 17.33 -4.84
N SER A 298 13.91 16.63 -4.68
CA SER A 298 13.35 16.29 -3.35
C SER A 298 14.25 15.35 -2.54
N GLU A 299 14.94 14.41 -3.18
CA GLU A 299 15.95 13.55 -2.55
C GLU A 299 17.11 14.39 -2.00
N GLU A 300 17.65 15.30 -2.81
CA GLU A 300 18.74 16.21 -2.40
C GLU A 300 18.31 17.16 -1.27
N MET A 301 17.02 17.49 -1.17
CA MET A 301 16.45 18.27 -0.08
C MET A 301 16.12 17.45 1.18
N GLY A 302 16.30 16.12 1.15
CA GLY A 302 16.04 15.24 2.29
C GLY A 302 14.56 15.10 2.64
N LEU A 303 13.66 15.22 1.66
CA LEU A 303 12.22 15.09 1.92
C LEU A 303 11.83 13.66 2.33
N SER A 304 10.74 13.55 3.08
CA SER A 304 10.22 12.27 3.55
C SER A 304 9.70 11.40 2.39
N LEU A 305 9.64 10.09 2.59
CA LEU A 305 9.20 9.15 1.55
C LEU A 305 7.75 9.37 1.09
N ASN A 306 6.87 9.85 1.98
CA ASN A 306 5.51 10.24 1.61
C ASN A 306 5.53 11.43 0.63
N GLN A 307 6.40 12.41 0.89
CA GLN A 307 6.60 13.55 0.01
C GLN A 307 7.23 13.15 -1.33
N LEU A 308 8.20 12.23 -1.34
CA LEU A 308 8.79 11.69 -2.58
C LEU A 308 7.75 10.96 -3.44
N ARG A 309 6.87 10.15 -2.81
CA ARG A 309 5.73 9.53 -3.51
C ARG A 309 4.81 10.59 -4.10
N ALA A 310 4.45 11.58 -3.28
CA ALA A 310 3.50 12.61 -3.66
C ALA A 310 4.01 13.50 -4.78
N ILE A 311 5.28 13.91 -4.74
CA ILE A 311 5.85 14.77 -5.78
C ILE A 311 5.99 14.04 -7.12
N ALA A 312 6.32 12.75 -7.10
CA ALA A 312 6.43 12.00 -8.34
C ALA A 312 5.05 11.72 -8.96
N GLN A 313 4.02 11.43 -8.16
CA GLN A 313 2.64 11.33 -8.67
C GLN A 313 2.09 12.68 -9.13
N GLY A 314 2.29 13.74 -8.34
CA GLY A 314 1.87 15.10 -8.65
C GLY A 314 2.55 15.64 -9.90
N GLY A 315 3.86 15.42 -10.05
CA GLY A 315 4.63 15.82 -11.21
C GLY A 315 4.19 15.12 -12.50
N LEU A 316 3.79 13.84 -12.45
CA LEU A 316 3.26 13.14 -13.63
C LEU A 316 1.94 13.73 -14.14
N VAL A 317 1.12 14.26 -13.23
CA VAL A 317 -0.23 14.73 -13.56
C VAL A 317 -0.41 16.24 -13.41
N HIS A 318 0.67 17.01 -13.24
CA HIS A 318 0.60 18.45 -12.99
C HIS A 318 -0.19 19.19 -14.08
N ASP A 319 -0.06 18.72 -15.32
CA ASP A 319 -0.61 19.34 -16.51
C ASP A 319 -1.93 18.74 -17.03
N VAL A 320 -2.52 17.74 -16.37
CA VAL A 320 -3.73 17.04 -16.89
C VAL A 320 -4.95 17.95 -17.05
N GLY A 321 -4.94 19.13 -16.41
CA GLY A 321 -5.96 20.15 -16.59
C GLY A 321 -6.03 20.71 -18.01
N LYS A 322 -4.94 20.61 -18.80
CA LYS A 322 -4.89 21.03 -20.20
C LYS A 322 -5.91 20.29 -21.08
N LEU A 323 -6.39 19.11 -20.66
CA LEU A 323 -7.50 18.41 -21.32
C LEU A 323 -8.78 19.25 -21.41
N GLY A 324 -8.99 20.17 -20.47
CA GLY A 324 -10.13 21.09 -20.43
C GLY A 324 -9.91 22.40 -21.18
N ILE A 325 -8.85 22.51 -21.98
CA ILE A 325 -8.48 23.70 -22.76
C ILE A 325 -8.64 23.39 -24.26
N SER A 326 -9.12 24.37 -25.05
CA SER A 326 -9.26 24.21 -26.49
C SER A 326 -7.90 24.00 -27.16
N ARG A 327 -7.80 23.06 -28.10
CA ARG A 327 -6.59 22.81 -28.91
C ARG A 327 -6.15 24.04 -29.70
N SER A 328 -7.08 24.89 -30.16
CA SER A 328 -6.78 26.11 -30.91
C SER A 328 -6.04 27.15 -30.07
N ILE A 329 -6.32 27.19 -28.76
CA ILE A 329 -5.65 28.08 -27.80
C ILE A 329 -4.33 27.44 -27.37
N LEU A 330 -4.36 26.15 -27.01
CA LEU A 330 -3.19 25.43 -26.49
C LEU A 330 -2.04 25.33 -27.50
N ASN A 331 -2.35 25.14 -28.79
CA ASN A 331 -1.37 25.01 -29.87
C ASN A 331 -1.32 26.24 -30.79
N LYS A 332 -1.71 27.42 -30.31
CA LYS A 332 -1.70 28.65 -31.12
C LYS A 332 -0.28 29.00 -31.57
N PRO A 333 -0.02 29.18 -32.87
CA PRO A 333 1.29 29.64 -33.35
C PRO A 333 1.45 31.13 -33.03
N GLY A 334 2.14 31.45 -31.94
CA GLY A 334 2.47 32.82 -31.54
C GLY A 334 2.04 33.17 -30.11
N LYS A 335 2.01 34.47 -29.79
CA LYS A 335 1.62 34.94 -28.45
C LYS A 335 0.11 34.82 -28.25
N LEU A 336 -0.28 34.42 -27.04
CA LEU A 336 -1.66 34.43 -26.60
C LEU A 336 -2.12 35.86 -26.31
N THR A 337 -3.38 36.13 -26.61
CA THR A 337 -4.10 37.32 -26.12
C THR A 337 -4.29 37.22 -24.60
N LYS A 338 -4.68 38.32 -23.95
CA LYS A 338 -4.91 38.33 -22.50
C LYS A 338 -6.04 37.37 -22.13
N GLU A 339 -7.08 37.32 -22.94
CA GLU A 339 -8.26 36.48 -22.78
C GLU A 339 -7.91 35.00 -22.94
N GLU A 340 -7.13 34.66 -23.97
CA GLU A 340 -6.63 33.29 -24.17
C GLU A 340 -5.71 32.85 -23.03
N ARG A 341 -4.87 33.76 -22.51
CA ARG A 341 -3.98 33.47 -21.39
C ARG A 341 -4.76 33.13 -20.13
N VAL A 342 -5.81 33.88 -19.80
CA VAL A 342 -6.70 33.58 -18.66
C VAL A 342 -7.25 32.16 -18.76
N ILE A 343 -7.66 31.73 -19.96
CA ILE A 343 -8.18 30.37 -20.17
C ILE A 343 -7.11 29.31 -19.87
N ILE A 344 -5.87 29.49 -20.33
CA ILE A 344 -4.79 28.53 -20.04
C ILE A 344 -4.46 28.48 -18.55
N GLU A 345 -4.46 29.63 -17.87
CA GLU A 345 -4.18 29.74 -16.44
C GLU A 345 -5.22 29.02 -15.55
N GLU A 346 -6.35 28.55 -16.12
CA GLU A 346 -7.33 27.71 -15.43
C GLU A 346 -6.89 26.23 -15.29
N HIS A 347 -5.89 25.77 -16.06
CA HIS A 347 -5.54 24.35 -16.07
C HIS A 347 -5.10 23.80 -14.70
N PRO A 348 -4.41 24.52 -13.80
CA PRO A 348 -4.09 23.98 -12.47
C PRO A 348 -5.35 23.71 -11.65
N VAL A 349 -6.37 24.56 -11.78
CA VAL A 349 -7.68 24.41 -11.11
C VAL A 349 -8.48 23.24 -11.71
N LYS A 350 -8.51 23.13 -13.04
CA LYS A 350 -9.18 22.01 -13.74
C LYS A 350 -8.50 20.68 -13.40
N GLY A 351 -7.17 20.64 -13.42
CA GLY A 351 -6.34 19.50 -13.06
C GLY A 351 -6.57 19.07 -11.61
N TYR A 352 -6.51 20.01 -10.65
CA TYR A 352 -6.81 19.75 -9.24
C TYR A 352 -8.18 19.08 -9.07
N ASN A 353 -9.22 19.63 -9.69
CA ASN A 353 -10.58 19.09 -9.59
C ASN A 353 -10.71 17.69 -10.20
N LEU A 354 -10.03 17.44 -11.33
CA LEU A 354 -9.99 16.12 -11.97
C LEU A 354 -9.28 15.10 -11.08
N CYS A 355 -8.05 15.38 -10.65
CA CYS A 355 -7.27 14.49 -9.80
C CYS A 355 -7.97 14.24 -8.45
N ARG A 356 -8.65 15.24 -7.88
CA ARG A 356 -9.43 15.06 -6.64
C ARG A 356 -10.55 14.03 -6.83
N ARG A 357 -11.26 14.06 -7.96
CA ARG A 357 -12.30 13.05 -8.28
C ARG A 357 -11.70 11.65 -8.51
N LEU A 358 -10.46 11.59 -9.00
CA LEU A 358 -9.72 10.34 -9.22
C LEU A 358 -9.06 9.79 -7.93
N GLY A 359 -9.21 10.48 -6.79
CA GLY A 359 -8.75 9.98 -5.49
C GLY A 359 -7.28 10.28 -5.15
N PHE A 360 -6.66 11.25 -5.81
CA PHE A 360 -5.35 11.76 -5.41
C PHE A 360 -5.43 12.44 -4.03
N MET A 361 -4.37 12.34 -3.23
CA MET A 361 -4.32 12.92 -1.88
C MET A 361 -3.89 14.39 -1.94
N GLN A 362 -4.08 15.09 -0.82
CA GLN A 362 -3.86 16.53 -0.73
C GLN A 362 -2.43 16.96 -1.12
N GLU A 363 -1.42 16.14 -0.82
CA GLU A 363 -0.03 16.44 -1.18
C GLU A 363 0.19 16.40 -2.71
N GLU A 364 -0.31 15.38 -3.42
CA GLU A 364 -0.23 15.35 -4.90
C GLU A 364 -1.03 16.50 -5.51
N LEU A 365 -2.23 16.75 -4.98
CA LEU A 365 -3.10 17.81 -5.46
C LEU A 365 -2.47 19.20 -5.29
N SER A 366 -1.65 19.40 -4.25
CA SER A 366 -0.93 20.65 -4.04
C SER A 366 0.08 20.96 -5.15
N VAL A 367 0.71 19.93 -5.72
CA VAL A 367 1.59 20.06 -6.88
C VAL A 367 0.79 20.51 -8.10
N VAL A 368 -0.29 19.80 -8.42
CA VAL A 368 -1.14 20.10 -9.58
C VAL A 368 -1.70 21.53 -9.52
N ARG A 369 -2.17 21.97 -8.34
CA ARG A 369 -2.79 23.29 -8.19
C ARG A 369 -1.80 24.44 -8.25
N SER A 370 -0.61 24.28 -7.68
CA SER A 370 0.27 25.41 -7.33
C SER A 370 1.63 25.39 -8.03
N HIS A 371 1.89 24.48 -8.98
CA HIS A 371 3.18 24.41 -9.69
C HIS A 371 3.50 25.65 -10.55
N HIS A 372 2.53 26.53 -10.80
CA HIS A 372 2.72 27.83 -11.46
C HIS A 372 2.67 29.04 -10.51
N GLU A 373 2.62 28.81 -9.20
CA GLU A 373 2.84 29.88 -8.23
C GLU A 373 4.31 30.31 -8.26
N ARG A 374 4.56 31.62 -8.12
CA ARG A 374 5.90 32.19 -8.13
C ARG A 374 6.24 32.68 -6.73
N TRP A 375 7.50 32.52 -6.32
CA TRP A 375 7.96 32.88 -4.97
C TRP A 375 7.61 34.32 -4.58
N ASP A 376 7.66 35.25 -5.54
CA ASP A 376 7.31 36.67 -5.40
C ASP A 376 5.79 36.97 -5.36
N GLY A 377 4.92 35.98 -5.52
CA GLY A 377 3.46 36.13 -5.54
C GLY A 377 2.86 36.56 -6.88
N SER A 378 3.67 36.69 -7.94
CA SER A 378 3.20 37.05 -9.28
C SER A 378 2.66 35.88 -10.11
N GLY A 379 2.61 34.67 -9.52
CA GLY A 379 2.12 33.44 -10.16
C GLY A 379 0.60 33.30 -10.16
N TYR A 380 0.14 32.08 -10.44
CA TYR A 380 -1.28 31.73 -10.53
C TYR A 380 -1.49 30.26 -10.08
N PRO A 381 -2.72 29.83 -9.72
CA PRO A 381 -4.00 30.56 -9.76
C PRO A 381 -4.32 31.39 -8.50
N ASP A 382 -3.70 31.10 -7.37
CA ASP A 382 -4.05 31.65 -6.05
C ASP A 382 -3.17 32.84 -5.64
N ARG A 383 -2.08 33.11 -6.38
CA ARG A 383 -1.11 34.20 -6.12
C ARG A 383 -0.45 34.05 -4.75
N LEU A 384 -0.11 32.82 -4.40
CA LEU A 384 0.59 32.51 -3.16
C LEU A 384 2.04 32.99 -3.27
N SER A 385 2.60 33.48 -2.16
CA SER A 385 3.99 33.93 -2.08
C SER A 385 4.77 33.22 -0.99
N GLY A 386 6.08 33.10 -1.20
CA GLY A 386 7.02 32.51 -0.25
C GLY A 386 6.62 31.11 0.21
N SER A 387 6.67 30.91 1.54
CA SER A 387 6.34 29.64 2.19
C SER A 387 4.86 29.27 2.20
N SER A 388 3.96 30.19 1.79
CA SER A 388 2.54 29.88 1.60
C SER A 388 2.33 28.92 0.42
N ILE A 389 3.28 28.88 -0.52
CA ILE A 389 3.29 27.91 -1.61
C ILE A 389 3.70 26.54 -1.04
N PRO A 390 2.91 25.47 -1.28
CA PRO A 390 3.28 24.13 -0.86
C PRO A 390 4.69 23.75 -1.33
N LEU A 391 5.49 23.13 -0.45
CA LEU A 391 6.89 22.80 -0.75
C LEU A 391 7.03 21.95 -2.01
N LEU A 392 6.16 20.94 -2.17
CA LEU A 392 6.22 20.06 -3.35
C LEU A 392 5.96 20.83 -4.65
N ALA A 393 5.06 21.83 -4.62
CA ALA A 393 4.81 22.69 -5.78
C ALA A 393 6.01 23.58 -6.11
N ARG A 394 6.70 24.13 -5.09
CA ARG A 394 7.94 24.91 -5.28
C ARG A 394 9.05 24.09 -5.93
N VAL A 395 9.20 22.83 -5.52
CA VAL A 395 10.16 21.89 -6.11
C VAL A 395 9.77 21.56 -7.55
N THR A 396 8.48 21.25 -7.80
CA THR A 396 7.99 20.95 -9.16
C THR A 396 8.13 22.15 -10.10
N ALA A 397 7.92 23.39 -9.64
CA ALA A 397 8.09 24.58 -10.47
C ALA A 397 9.54 24.71 -11.02
N VAL A 398 10.54 24.42 -10.19
CA VAL A 398 11.95 24.41 -10.64
C VAL A 398 12.18 23.31 -11.68
N ALA A 399 11.66 22.11 -11.43
CA ALA A 399 11.78 20.95 -12.31
C ALA A 399 11.09 21.16 -13.67
N ASP A 400 9.88 21.71 -13.66
CA ASP A 400 9.06 22.02 -14.84
C ASP A 400 9.77 23.05 -15.73
N VAL A 401 10.19 24.18 -15.15
CA VAL A 401 10.90 25.22 -15.91
C VAL A 401 12.24 24.69 -16.43
N TYR A 402 12.96 23.88 -15.67
CA TYR A 402 14.20 23.27 -16.15
C TYR A 402 13.98 22.38 -17.39
N ASP A 403 12.98 21.51 -17.37
CA ASP A 403 12.64 20.66 -18.53
C ASP A 403 12.22 21.52 -19.73
N ALA A 404 11.42 22.56 -19.47
CA ALA A 404 10.98 23.51 -20.50
C ALA A 404 12.15 24.30 -21.13
N LEU A 405 13.22 24.59 -20.38
CA LEU A 405 14.41 25.26 -20.88
C LEU A 405 15.30 24.34 -21.71
N THR A 406 15.42 23.08 -21.31
CA THR A 406 16.34 22.09 -21.89
C THR A 406 15.72 21.20 -22.96
N SER A 407 14.42 21.35 -23.25
CA SER A 407 13.70 20.64 -24.30
C SER A 407 13.40 21.55 -25.49
N SER A 408 13.54 21.02 -26.71
CA SER A 408 13.26 21.76 -27.95
C SER A 408 11.76 21.99 -28.12
N ARG A 409 11.35 23.23 -28.46
CA ARG A 409 9.97 23.59 -28.78
C ARG A 409 9.91 24.20 -30.19
N ALA A 410 8.75 24.18 -30.84
CA ALA A 410 8.63 24.64 -32.23
C ALA A 410 9.10 26.08 -32.51
N TYR A 411 9.16 26.92 -31.47
CA TYR A 411 9.55 28.34 -31.55
C TYR A 411 10.87 28.66 -30.83
N ARG A 412 11.53 27.68 -30.21
CA ARG A 412 12.79 27.90 -29.48
C ARG A 412 13.63 26.62 -29.41
N GLU A 413 14.90 26.74 -29.75
CA GLU A 413 15.87 25.67 -29.49
C GLU A 413 16.05 25.45 -27.98
N ALA A 414 16.38 24.20 -27.63
CA ALA A 414 16.72 23.84 -26.26
C ALA A 414 17.97 24.61 -25.80
N MET A 415 17.92 25.21 -24.62
CA MET A 415 19.11 25.77 -23.97
C MET A 415 20.06 24.64 -23.56
N SER A 416 21.35 24.96 -23.46
CA SER A 416 22.33 24.09 -22.81
C SER A 416 22.01 23.91 -21.31
N HIS A 417 22.58 22.86 -20.73
CA HIS A 417 22.46 22.57 -19.29
C HIS A 417 22.91 23.78 -18.46
N GLU A 418 24.03 24.39 -18.85
CA GLU A 418 24.67 25.51 -18.17
C GLU A 418 23.83 26.79 -18.28
N GLU A 419 23.27 27.08 -19.46
CA GLU A 419 22.37 28.22 -19.66
C GLU A 419 21.07 28.08 -18.85
N ALA A 420 20.49 26.87 -18.81
CA ALA A 420 19.28 26.61 -18.03
C ALA A 420 19.53 26.81 -16.53
N LEU A 421 20.65 26.34 -16.00
CA LEU A 421 21.03 26.56 -14.60
C LEU A 421 21.33 28.04 -14.31
N ALA A 422 21.97 28.75 -15.24
CA ALA A 422 22.22 30.19 -15.10
C ALA A 422 20.91 30.98 -15.02
N TYR A 423 19.91 30.61 -15.84
CA TYR A 423 18.57 31.19 -15.77
C TYR A 423 17.86 30.88 -14.44
N ILE A 424 17.87 29.61 -14.00
CA ILE A 424 17.25 29.25 -12.72
C ILE A 424 17.91 29.99 -11.55
N ARG A 425 19.24 30.17 -11.61
CA ARG A 425 19.99 30.94 -10.61
C ARG A 425 19.61 32.42 -10.61
N SER A 426 19.38 33.04 -11.78
CA SER A 426 19.02 34.46 -11.86
C SER A 426 17.58 34.75 -11.38
N GLU A 427 16.70 33.74 -11.42
CA GLU A 427 15.32 33.81 -10.93
C GLU A 427 15.15 33.38 -9.46
N LYS A 428 16.26 33.13 -8.75
CA LYS A 428 16.28 32.80 -7.31
C LYS A 428 15.64 33.92 -6.47
N GLY A 429 14.63 33.57 -5.68
CA GLY A 429 13.90 34.53 -4.84
C GLY A 429 12.88 35.41 -5.59
N LYS A 430 12.71 35.19 -6.90
CA LYS A 430 11.65 35.83 -7.72
C LYS A 430 10.65 34.78 -8.17
N HIS A 431 11.02 33.98 -9.16
CA HIS A 431 10.22 32.85 -9.60
C HIS A 431 10.32 31.70 -8.60
N PHE A 432 11.53 31.38 -8.16
CA PHE A 432 11.81 30.14 -7.45
C PHE A 432 12.18 30.37 -6.00
N ASP A 433 11.81 29.40 -5.17
CA ASP A 433 12.28 29.30 -3.79
C ASP A 433 13.81 29.20 -3.75
N PRO A 434 14.49 30.10 -3.00
CA PRO A 434 15.94 30.04 -2.79
C PRO A 434 16.47 28.66 -2.41
N ALA A 435 15.78 27.93 -1.52
CA ALA A 435 16.22 26.63 -1.05
C ALA A 435 16.13 25.55 -2.15
N CYS A 436 15.11 25.62 -3.01
CA CYS A 436 14.95 24.71 -4.13
C CYS A 436 16.01 24.97 -5.21
N VAL A 437 16.34 26.24 -5.48
CA VAL A 437 17.42 26.60 -6.41
C VAL A 437 18.78 26.11 -5.90
N ASP A 438 19.08 26.32 -4.61
CA ASP A 438 20.34 25.86 -4.04
C ASP A 438 20.47 24.33 -4.08
N ALA A 439 19.38 23.61 -3.87
CA ALA A 439 19.35 22.16 -4.02
C ALA A 439 19.54 21.73 -5.49
N MET A 440 18.95 22.44 -6.46
CA MET A 440 19.12 22.15 -7.88
C MET A 440 20.57 22.33 -8.33
N LEU A 441 21.23 23.39 -7.87
CA LEU A 441 22.64 23.64 -8.17
C LEU A 441 23.54 22.56 -7.56
N ARG A 442 23.33 22.19 -6.29
CA ARG A 442 24.08 21.08 -5.65
C ARG A 442 23.85 19.75 -6.38
N LEU A 443 22.61 19.47 -6.78
CA LEU A 443 22.27 18.25 -7.51
C LEU A 443 22.98 18.21 -8.88
N ALA A 444 22.99 19.33 -9.60
CA ALA A 444 23.69 19.47 -10.88
C ALA A 444 25.19 19.20 -10.75
N ASP A 445 25.83 19.77 -9.72
CA ASP A 445 27.26 19.56 -9.46
C ASP A 445 27.57 18.09 -9.12
N ARG A 446 26.70 17.41 -8.38
CA ARG A 446 26.90 16.03 -7.93
C ARG A 446 26.52 14.97 -8.96
N GLN A 447 25.58 15.25 -9.85
CA GLN A 447 24.97 14.28 -10.77
C GLN A 447 24.89 14.80 -12.21
N ALA A 448 25.98 15.36 -12.75
CA ALA A 448 26.02 15.88 -14.12
C ALA A 448 25.65 14.84 -15.19
N GLU A 449 25.92 13.54 -14.96
CA GLU A 449 25.57 12.46 -15.88
C GLU A 449 24.05 12.23 -15.95
N PHE A 450 23.35 12.27 -14.82
CA PHE A 450 21.89 12.17 -14.76
C PHE A 450 21.19 13.24 -15.62
N PHE A 451 21.66 14.49 -15.57
CA PHE A 451 21.09 15.56 -16.39
C PHE A 451 21.39 15.35 -17.87
N ARG A 452 22.61 14.94 -18.22
CA ARG A 452 22.98 14.63 -19.62
C ARG A 452 22.11 13.51 -20.21
N GLU A 453 21.93 12.43 -19.47
CA GLU A 453 21.07 11.30 -19.90
C GLU A 453 19.61 11.73 -20.07
N THR A 454 19.07 12.48 -19.10
CA THR A 454 17.65 12.90 -19.14
C THR A 454 17.37 13.92 -20.24
N ILE A 455 18.33 14.82 -20.54
CA ILE A 455 18.25 15.74 -21.69
C ILE A 455 18.36 14.97 -23.02
N ALA A 456 19.20 13.93 -23.09
CA ALA A 456 19.29 13.11 -24.30
C ALA A 456 17.94 12.43 -24.63
N LEU A 457 17.18 12.01 -23.61
CA LEU A 457 15.83 11.45 -23.79
C LEU A 457 14.80 12.44 -24.35
N SER A 458 14.99 13.75 -24.18
CA SER A 458 14.08 14.77 -24.75
C SER A 458 14.31 15.03 -26.24
N ARG A 459 15.47 14.62 -26.78
CA ARG A 459 15.90 14.88 -28.17
C ARG A 459 15.60 13.72 -29.13
N GLU A 460 15.24 12.54 -28.63
CA GLU A 460 14.84 11.36 -29.43
C GLU A 460 13.48 10.79 -28.96
N PRO A 461 12.33 11.37 -29.38
CA PRO A 461 11.00 10.97 -28.89
C PRO A 461 10.62 9.51 -29.14
N GLY A 462 11.26 8.83 -30.10
CA GLY A 462 10.91 7.47 -30.55
C GLY A 462 11.66 6.31 -29.87
N ARG A 463 12.52 6.56 -28.88
CA ARG A 463 13.31 5.50 -28.22
C ARG A 463 12.61 4.88 -27.00
N THR A 464 11.64 5.59 -26.43
CA THR A 464 10.84 5.17 -25.28
C THR A 464 9.96 3.94 -25.56
N GLU A 465 9.49 3.76 -26.80
CA GLU A 465 8.71 2.56 -27.18
C GLU A 465 9.58 1.33 -27.48
N LYS A 466 10.77 1.51 -28.07
CA LYS A 466 11.62 0.37 -28.46
C LYS A 466 12.28 -0.32 -27.27
N SER A 467 12.73 0.41 -26.24
CA SER A 467 13.37 -0.24 -25.07
C SER A 467 12.38 -1.03 -24.21
N ALA A 468 11.09 -0.66 -24.21
CA ALA A 468 10.04 -1.41 -23.52
C ALA A 468 9.68 -2.73 -24.23
N SER A 469 9.82 -2.79 -25.55
CA SER A 469 9.57 -4.01 -26.33
C SER A 469 10.75 -4.99 -26.32
N SER A 470 12.00 -4.49 -26.24
CA SER A 470 13.22 -5.31 -26.32
C SER A 470 13.63 -5.96 -25.01
N LEU A 471 12.93 -5.67 -23.90
CA LEU A 471 13.13 -6.32 -22.59
C LEU A 471 12.11 -7.45 -22.34
N HIS A 472 11.25 -7.74 -23.32
CA HIS A 472 10.29 -8.84 -23.31
C HIS A 472 10.57 -9.89 -24.39
N ALA A 473 11.80 -9.93 -24.93
CA ALA A 473 12.31 -11.04 -25.72
C ALA A 473 13.24 -11.92 -24.87
#